data_AF-Q73D58-F1
#
_entry.id   AF-Q73D58-F1
#
_cell.length_a   1.000
_cell.length_b   1.000
_cell.length_c   1.000
_cell.angle_alpha   90.00
_cell.angle_beta   90.00
_cell.angle_gamma   90.00
#
_symmetry.space_group_name_H-M   'P 1'
#
loop_
_entity.id
_entity.type
_entity.pdbx_description
1 polymer ?
#
loop_
_entity_poly.entity_id
_entity_poly.type
_entity_poly.pdbx_seq_one_letter_code
_entity_poly.pdbx_strand_id
1 'polypeptide(L)'
;METKNNYELIYGDLDITEVDQKVYISLKKYEEYFKIVKLLAFFIFGILMVWFFKMEIKLETDDVGSLWSKVYLTIIPGVLIMRMILVYMVRYGIYLLVKKAYIKELSITDDNLNNEHIFFKLIKRIWLLLKSILFPDFVAAKFFKDRIRGFVKAYAPHKHKEVEKSQGRVDSELNTTCRDTNSFDDRDLCIQCNDSIKFMTKFHVKFSNWCNLMLAMFLTILIIVGVINENSPFRTWYILLISIWLLLRLISRTWEIARAFYTDVVRVDVRIFNHNGEKVYLHSWKNSYIRKPLRISLVIHSLLELIVMFTCAYILTAVIFGNQIGFQDQTKAQSPDYKAVSEIENNQSVYNIYAKKESNSSKVNDYIIERKVYEFFIYAISICFFNISYINYGFYLWNILHVWQILMSIVLIILCIAAYLGNSDDMYPRESKFFAQTLGKVNEQKLTKRIVNRLFKKS
;
A
#
# COMPACT_ATOMS: atom_id res chain seq x y z
N MET A 1 4.78 34.16 3.73
CA MET A 1 4.33 35.29 2.89
C MET A 1 4.81 35.10 1.45
N GLU A 2 6.10 34.84 1.25
CA GLU A 2 6.73 34.56 -0.07
C GLU A 2 6.10 33.39 -0.85
N THR A 3 5.71 32.30 -0.18
CA THR A 3 5.07 31.14 -0.83
C THR A 3 3.66 31.40 -1.36
N LYS A 4 2.91 32.34 -0.74
CA LYS A 4 1.57 32.72 -1.21
C LYS A 4 1.69 33.59 -2.47
N ASN A 5 2.64 34.53 -2.47
CA ASN A 5 2.94 35.37 -3.63
C ASN A 5 3.42 34.53 -4.82
N ASN A 6 4.29 33.53 -4.61
CA ASN A 6 4.72 32.62 -5.69
C ASN A 6 3.57 31.75 -6.23
N TYR A 7 2.61 31.38 -5.38
CA TYR A 7 1.43 30.64 -5.83
C TYR A 7 0.52 31.52 -6.69
N GLU A 8 0.22 32.73 -6.24
CA GLU A 8 -0.60 33.70 -7.00
C GLU A 8 0.08 34.07 -8.32
N LEU A 9 1.41 34.23 -8.33
CA LEU A 9 2.19 34.50 -9.54
C LEU A 9 2.11 33.37 -10.57
N ILE A 10 2.25 32.11 -10.13
CA ILE A 10 2.23 30.96 -11.04
C ILE A 10 0.82 30.60 -11.45
N TYR A 11 -0.08 30.42 -10.48
CA TYR A 11 -1.43 29.91 -10.75
C TYR A 11 -2.39 31.01 -11.22
N GLY A 12 -2.15 32.27 -10.89
CA GLY A 12 -3.01 33.40 -11.26
C GLY A 12 -4.49 33.14 -10.96
N ASP A 13 -5.34 33.67 -11.85
CA ASP A 13 -6.80 33.43 -11.87
C ASP A 13 -7.19 32.22 -12.73
N LEU A 14 -6.24 31.37 -13.13
CA LEU A 14 -6.56 30.20 -13.95
C LEU A 14 -7.43 29.24 -13.14
N ASP A 15 -8.65 28.96 -13.59
CA ASP A 15 -9.48 27.93 -12.97
C ASP A 15 -8.95 26.50 -13.31
N ILE A 16 -9.37 25.50 -12.54
CA ILE A 16 -9.14 24.08 -12.90
C ILE A 16 -10.09 23.72 -14.04
N THR A 17 -9.61 22.98 -15.04
CA THR A 17 -10.39 22.72 -16.26
C THR A 17 -11.66 21.90 -16.00
N GLU A 18 -12.69 22.12 -16.81
CA GLU A 18 -13.94 21.38 -16.74
C GLU A 18 -13.73 19.87 -16.96
N VAL A 19 -12.76 19.50 -17.80
CA VAL A 19 -12.34 18.11 -18.02
C VAL A 19 -11.87 17.48 -16.70
N ASP A 20 -10.96 18.13 -15.98
CA ASP A 20 -10.47 17.61 -14.70
C ASP A 20 -11.60 17.52 -13.67
N GLN A 21 -12.58 18.44 -13.71
CA GLN A 21 -13.78 18.38 -12.89
C GLN A 21 -14.62 17.12 -13.20
N LYS A 22 -14.96 16.87 -14.48
CA LYS A 22 -15.73 15.70 -14.92
C LYS A 22 -15.02 14.39 -14.58
N VAL A 23 -13.72 14.33 -14.84
CA VAL A 23 -12.91 13.16 -14.51
C VAL A 23 -12.86 12.94 -13.00
N TYR A 24 -12.70 13.98 -12.19
CA TYR A 24 -12.73 13.86 -10.75
C TYR A 24 -14.06 13.29 -10.24
N ILE A 25 -15.19 13.73 -10.79
CA ILE A 25 -16.54 13.21 -10.48
C ILE A 25 -16.61 11.71 -10.84
N SER A 26 -16.12 11.32 -12.02
CA SER A 26 -16.07 9.93 -12.47
C SER A 26 -15.22 9.05 -11.53
N LEU A 27 -14.01 9.50 -11.19
CA LEU A 27 -13.11 8.82 -10.26
C LEU A 27 -13.70 8.72 -8.85
N LYS A 28 -14.49 9.71 -8.42
CA LYS A 28 -15.21 9.65 -7.15
C LYS A 28 -16.30 8.58 -7.12
N LYS A 29 -16.97 8.30 -8.24
CA LYS A 29 -17.91 7.17 -8.34
C LYS A 29 -17.19 5.84 -8.17
N TYR A 30 -16.03 5.67 -8.81
CA TYR A 30 -15.20 4.48 -8.60
C TYR A 30 -14.71 4.38 -7.15
N GLU A 31 -14.34 5.51 -6.53
CA GLU A 31 -13.96 5.52 -5.11
C GLU A 31 -15.08 4.98 -4.21
N GLU A 32 -16.34 5.32 -4.46
CA GLU A 32 -17.47 4.78 -3.68
C GLU A 32 -17.64 3.28 -3.86
N TYR A 33 -17.52 2.79 -5.09
CA TYR A 33 -17.56 1.36 -5.36
C TYR A 33 -16.44 0.62 -4.60
N PHE A 34 -15.21 1.12 -4.68
CA PHE A 34 -14.08 0.55 -3.95
C PHE A 34 -14.27 0.60 -2.43
N LYS A 35 -14.92 1.65 -1.88
CA LYS A 35 -15.24 1.69 -0.44
C LYS A 35 -16.17 0.55 -0.03
N ILE A 36 -17.18 0.24 -0.84
CA ILE A 36 -18.11 -0.86 -0.57
C ILE A 36 -17.37 -2.19 -0.63
N VAL A 37 -16.61 -2.44 -1.70
CA VAL A 37 -15.81 -3.67 -1.85
C VAL A 37 -14.84 -3.84 -0.68
N LYS A 38 -14.15 -2.75 -0.29
CA LYS A 38 -13.23 -2.75 0.84
C LYS A 38 -13.94 -3.07 2.15
N LEU A 39 -15.09 -2.44 2.41
CA LEU A 39 -15.88 -2.69 3.63
C LEU A 39 -16.37 -4.13 3.70
N LEU A 40 -16.86 -4.67 2.57
CA LEU A 40 -17.29 -6.06 2.48
C LEU A 40 -16.15 -7.03 2.80
N ALA A 41 -14.96 -6.78 2.27
CA ALA A 41 -13.82 -7.62 2.57
C ALA A 41 -13.32 -7.50 4.01
N PHE A 42 -13.39 -6.31 4.62
CA PHE A 42 -13.15 -6.18 6.07
C PHE A 42 -14.15 -6.99 6.89
N PHE A 43 -15.42 -6.97 6.50
CA PHE A 43 -16.47 -7.73 7.17
C PHE A 43 -16.24 -9.24 7.04
N ILE A 44 -15.97 -9.72 5.82
CA ILE A 44 -15.63 -11.14 5.57
C ILE A 44 -14.37 -11.53 6.34
N PHE A 45 -13.32 -10.72 6.29
CA PHE A 45 -12.09 -10.94 7.04
C PHE A 45 -12.35 -11.00 8.55
N GLY A 46 -13.17 -10.11 9.10
CA GLY A 46 -13.56 -10.11 10.50
C GLY A 46 -14.28 -11.40 10.92
N ILE A 47 -15.25 -11.86 10.12
CA ILE A 47 -15.96 -13.12 10.37
C ILE A 47 -14.98 -14.31 10.35
N LEU A 48 -14.12 -14.38 9.34
CA LEU A 48 -13.14 -15.45 9.23
C LEU A 48 -12.15 -15.42 10.39
N MET A 49 -11.67 -14.24 10.79
CA MET A 49 -10.77 -14.11 11.95
C MET A 49 -11.44 -14.54 13.25
N VAL A 50 -12.73 -14.24 13.46
CA VAL A 50 -13.49 -14.74 14.62
C VAL A 50 -13.60 -16.26 14.58
N TRP A 51 -13.84 -16.84 13.41
CA TRP A 51 -13.91 -18.30 13.24
C TRP A 51 -12.57 -18.97 13.54
N PHE A 52 -11.47 -18.42 13.02
CA PHE A 52 -10.13 -18.95 13.26
C PHE A 52 -9.56 -18.60 14.63
N PHE A 53 -10.19 -17.69 15.38
CA PHE A 53 -9.63 -17.08 16.59
C PHE A 53 -9.11 -18.09 17.60
N LYS A 54 -9.89 -19.16 17.86
CA LYS A 54 -9.58 -20.20 18.84
C LYS A 54 -8.85 -21.42 18.28
N MET A 55 -8.57 -21.44 16.97
CA MET A 55 -7.90 -22.58 16.36
C MET A 55 -6.43 -22.61 16.77
N GLU A 56 -5.94 -23.81 17.07
CA GLU A 56 -4.56 -24.07 17.45
C GLU A 56 -3.70 -24.18 16.19
N ILE A 57 -2.53 -23.54 16.22
CA ILE A 57 -1.52 -23.64 15.18
C ILE A 57 -0.73 -24.94 15.36
N LYS A 58 -0.76 -25.79 14.34
CA LYS A 58 0.00 -27.03 14.32
C LYS A 58 1.45 -26.76 13.91
N LEU A 59 2.40 -27.26 14.69
CA LEU A 59 3.83 -27.12 14.40
C LEU A 59 4.24 -28.03 13.25
N GLU A 60 5.34 -27.68 12.58
CA GLU A 60 5.98 -28.58 11.63
C GLU A 60 7.02 -29.44 12.37
N THR A 61 6.94 -30.75 12.19
CA THR A 61 7.83 -31.71 12.87
C THR A 61 9.05 -32.12 12.04
N ASP A 62 9.06 -31.78 10.76
CA ASP A 62 10.05 -32.25 9.81
C ASP A 62 11.33 -31.41 9.81
N ASP A 63 12.47 -32.03 9.48
CA ASP A 63 13.77 -31.36 9.37
C ASP A 63 13.80 -30.41 8.16
N VAL A 64 13.29 -29.21 8.38
CA VAL A 64 13.24 -28.10 7.42
C VAL A 64 14.64 -27.81 6.85
N GLY A 65 15.71 -28.08 7.61
CA GLY A 65 17.11 -27.88 7.22
C GLY A 65 17.48 -28.54 5.90
N SER A 66 17.04 -29.79 5.71
CA SER A 66 17.30 -30.55 4.48
C SER A 66 16.54 -29.99 3.26
N LEU A 67 15.29 -29.55 3.47
CA LEU A 67 14.43 -28.96 2.44
C LEU A 67 14.94 -27.61 1.95
N TRP A 68 15.48 -26.78 2.86
CA TRP A 68 16.02 -25.46 2.53
C TRP A 68 16.98 -25.51 1.34
N SER A 69 17.93 -26.44 1.33
CA SER A 69 18.94 -26.58 0.26
C SER A 69 18.35 -26.73 -1.15
N LYS A 70 17.25 -27.50 -1.28
CA LYS A 70 16.57 -27.77 -2.56
C LYS A 70 15.62 -26.63 -2.97
N VAL A 71 15.01 -25.98 -1.98
CA VAL A 71 14.07 -24.85 -2.15
C VAL A 71 14.79 -23.61 -2.69
N TYR A 72 15.98 -23.28 -2.20
CA TYR A 72 16.67 -22.01 -2.53
C TYR A 72 16.89 -21.80 -4.04
N LEU A 73 17.36 -22.82 -4.76
CA LEU A 73 17.79 -22.69 -6.15
C LEU A 73 16.62 -22.68 -7.15
N THR A 74 15.52 -23.37 -6.83
CA THR A 74 14.43 -23.60 -7.80
C THR A 74 13.21 -22.73 -7.52
N ILE A 75 12.86 -22.52 -6.25
CA ILE A 75 11.59 -21.91 -5.88
C ILE A 75 11.68 -20.39 -5.76
N ILE A 76 12.75 -19.88 -5.15
CA ILE A 76 12.89 -18.45 -4.87
C ILE A 76 12.77 -17.60 -6.15
N PRO A 77 13.42 -17.94 -7.28
CA PRO A 77 13.24 -17.21 -8.52
C PRO A 77 11.79 -17.21 -9.00
N GLY A 78 11.10 -18.35 -8.93
CA GLY A 78 9.69 -18.47 -9.30
C GLY A 78 8.77 -17.59 -8.46
N VAL A 79 8.96 -17.62 -7.12
CA VAL A 79 8.20 -16.79 -6.17
C VAL A 79 8.45 -15.30 -6.43
N LEU A 80 9.70 -14.91 -6.70
CA LEU A 80 10.06 -13.53 -7.03
C LEU A 80 9.40 -13.04 -8.33
N ILE A 81 9.42 -13.86 -9.38
CA ILE A 81 8.80 -13.54 -10.67
C ILE A 81 7.29 -13.43 -10.52
N MET A 82 6.64 -14.43 -9.89
CA MET A 82 5.20 -14.43 -9.65
C MET A 82 4.76 -13.19 -8.86
N ARG A 83 5.53 -12.85 -7.81
CA ARG A 83 5.29 -11.67 -6.99
C ARG A 83 5.41 -10.38 -7.81
N MET A 84 6.44 -10.25 -8.63
CA MET A 84 6.61 -9.11 -9.52
C MET A 84 5.42 -8.98 -10.46
N ILE A 85 5.00 -10.07 -11.11
CA ILE A 85 3.84 -10.08 -12.01
C ILE A 85 2.59 -9.61 -11.26
N LEU A 86 2.31 -10.16 -10.08
CA LEU A 86 1.12 -9.79 -9.30
C LEU A 86 1.08 -8.31 -8.94
N VAL A 87 2.19 -7.76 -8.42
CA VAL A 87 2.28 -6.34 -8.04
C VAL A 87 2.07 -5.43 -9.24
N TYR A 88 2.67 -5.78 -10.38
CA TYR A 88 2.52 -5.02 -11.62
C TYR A 88 1.11 -5.13 -12.19
N MET A 89 0.49 -6.32 -12.20
CA MET A 89 -0.88 -6.52 -12.68
C MET A 89 -1.89 -5.70 -11.89
N VAL A 90 -1.79 -5.72 -10.55
CA VAL A 90 -2.70 -4.96 -9.67
C VAL A 90 -2.57 -3.45 -9.93
N ARG A 91 -1.35 -2.92 -9.96
CA ARG A 91 -1.12 -1.50 -10.22
C ARG A 91 -1.46 -1.10 -11.65
N TYR A 92 -1.25 -1.98 -12.62
CA TYR A 92 -1.65 -1.77 -14.01
C TYR A 92 -3.17 -1.68 -14.15
N GLY A 93 -3.93 -2.57 -13.50
CA GLY A 93 -5.39 -2.52 -13.47
C GLY A 93 -5.91 -1.19 -12.90
N ILE A 94 -5.29 -0.70 -11.81
CA ILE A 94 -5.62 0.60 -11.23
C ILE A 94 -5.27 1.75 -12.18
N TYR A 95 -4.09 1.69 -12.80
CA TYR A 95 -3.69 2.68 -13.81
C TYR A 95 -4.67 2.73 -14.97
N LEU A 96 -5.10 1.59 -15.51
CA LEU A 96 -6.08 1.51 -16.59
C LEU A 96 -7.43 2.10 -16.18
N LEU A 97 -7.89 1.82 -14.95
CA LEU A 97 -9.12 2.40 -14.43
C LEU A 97 -9.04 3.93 -14.38
N VAL A 98 -7.92 4.48 -13.92
CA VAL A 98 -7.70 5.93 -13.86
C VAL A 98 -7.55 6.52 -15.27
N LYS A 99 -6.78 5.87 -16.17
CA LYS A 99 -6.58 6.28 -17.57
C LYS A 99 -7.92 6.33 -18.32
N LYS A 100 -8.76 5.30 -18.17
CA LYS A 100 -10.05 5.17 -18.84
C LYS A 100 -11.01 6.32 -18.46
N ALA A 101 -10.93 6.82 -17.24
CA ALA A 101 -11.72 7.98 -16.83
C ALA A 101 -11.33 9.24 -17.62
N TYR A 102 -10.03 9.45 -17.90
CA TYR A 102 -9.54 10.57 -18.72
C TYR A 102 -9.87 10.40 -20.21
N ILE A 103 -9.65 9.20 -20.77
CA ILE A 103 -9.96 8.92 -22.19
C ILE A 103 -11.44 9.17 -22.49
N LYS A 104 -12.32 8.71 -21.60
CA LYS A 104 -13.77 8.84 -21.78
C LYS A 104 -14.21 10.30 -21.89
N GLU A 105 -13.67 11.18 -21.06
CA GLU A 105 -14.08 12.59 -21.04
C GLU A 105 -13.49 13.38 -22.22
N LEU A 106 -12.31 12.99 -22.71
CA LEU A 106 -11.63 13.65 -23.83
C LEU A 106 -12.06 13.12 -25.22
N SER A 107 -12.95 12.12 -25.29
CA SER A 107 -13.40 11.46 -26.54
C SER A 107 -12.26 10.97 -27.45
N ILE A 108 -11.10 10.62 -26.88
CA ILE A 108 -9.92 10.20 -27.65
C ILE A 108 -10.10 8.74 -28.11
N THR A 109 -10.02 8.50 -29.42
CA THR A 109 -9.89 7.15 -29.99
C THR A 109 -8.51 6.58 -29.65
N ASP A 110 -8.45 5.39 -29.02
CA ASP A 110 -7.25 4.81 -28.38
C ASP A 110 -6.11 4.45 -29.38
N ASP A 111 -6.29 4.71 -30.68
CA ASP A 111 -5.43 4.23 -31.77
C ASP A 111 -4.06 4.94 -31.89
N ASN A 112 -3.91 6.16 -31.36
CA ASN A 112 -2.69 6.97 -31.55
C ASN A 112 -1.69 6.97 -30.37
N LEU A 113 -1.84 6.08 -29.38
CA LEU A 113 -0.97 6.06 -28.18
C LEU A 113 0.07 4.92 -28.16
N ASN A 114 0.21 4.17 -29.25
CA ASN A 114 1.21 3.11 -29.38
C ASN A 114 2.47 3.62 -30.10
N ASN A 115 3.34 4.33 -29.40
CA ASN A 115 4.76 4.38 -29.75
C ASN A 115 5.61 4.85 -28.55
N GLU A 116 6.09 3.89 -27.75
CA GLU A 116 7.19 4.13 -26.80
C GLU A 116 8.42 3.31 -27.22
N HIS A 117 9.43 4.02 -27.70
CA HIS A 117 10.73 3.52 -28.16
C HIS A 117 11.34 2.44 -27.25
N ILE A 118 11.66 1.31 -27.87
CA ILE A 118 12.06 0.06 -27.22
C ILE A 118 13.58 -0.03 -26.92
N PHE A 119 14.42 0.90 -27.40
CA PHE A 119 15.84 0.60 -27.60
C PHE A 119 16.87 1.16 -26.60
N PHE A 120 16.62 2.27 -25.89
CA PHE A 120 17.56 2.79 -24.85
C PHE A 120 17.49 2.07 -23.49
N LYS A 121 16.87 0.89 -23.50
CA LYS A 121 16.20 0.24 -22.36
C LYS A 121 17.09 -0.75 -21.62
N LEU A 122 18.19 -1.26 -22.20
CA LEU A 122 18.82 -2.54 -21.78
C LEU A 122 19.78 -2.49 -20.56
N ILE A 123 20.69 -1.52 -20.46
CA ILE A 123 21.65 -1.45 -19.33
C ILE A 123 20.99 -0.87 -18.06
N LYS A 124 20.13 0.14 -18.23
CA LYS A 124 19.22 0.60 -17.17
C LYS A 124 18.26 -0.53 -16.75
N ARG A 125 17.82 -1.39 -17.68
CA ARG A 125 16.98 -2.58 -17.40
C ARG A 125 17.66 -3.56 -16.48
N ILE A 126 18.94 -3.89 -16.59
CA ILE A 126 19.55 -4.92 -15.71
C ILE A 126 19.55 -4.46 -14.24
N TRP A 127 19.93 -3.21 -13.97
CA TRP A 127 19.88 -2.66 -12.61
C TRP A 127 18.45 -2.39 -12.14
N LEU A 128 17.55 -2.01 -13.05
CA LEU A 128 16.11 -1.97 -12.78
C LEU A 128 15.55 -3.37 -12.52
N LEU A 129 16.00 -4.42 -13.20
CA LEU A 129 15.51 -5.80 -13.06
C LEU A 129 15.91 -6.34 -11.69
N LEU A 130 17.17 -6.17 -11.28
CA LEU A 130 17.61 -6.56 -9.93
C LEU A 130 16.83 -5.80 -8.84
N LYS A 131 16.63 -4.49 -9.01
CA LYS A 131 15.79 -3.70 -8.09
C LYS A 131 14.32 -4.05 -8.15
N SER A 132 13.79 -4.43 -9.32
CA SER A 132 12.39 -4.82 -9.51
C SER A 132 12.11 -6.17 -8.88
N ILE A 133 13.10 -7.07 -8.84
CA ILE A 133 12.99 -8.38 -8.22
C ILE A 133 12.90 -8.24 -6.70
N LEU A 134 13.81 -7.46 -6.09
CA LEU A 134 13.84 -7.30 -4.63
C LEU A 134 12.74 -6.36 -4.11
N PHE A 135 12.50 -5.24 -4.80
CA PHE A 135 11.60 -4.17 -4.37
C PHE A 135 10.51 -3.86 -5.42
N PRO A 136 9.71 -4.84 -5.88
CA PRO A 136 8.72 -4.63 -6.95
C PRO A 136 7.67 -3.60 -6.57
N ASP A 137 7.28 -3.49 -5.29
CA ASP A 137 6.29 -2.48 -4.87
C ASP A 137 6.80 -1.07 -5.09
N PHE A 138 8.05 -0.81 -4.69
CA PHE A 138 8.70 0.48 -4.87
C PHE A 138 8.91 0.79 -6.36
N VAL A 139 9.45 -0.17 -7.12
CA VAL A 139 9.72 0.06 -8.55
C VAL A 139 8.43 0.26 -9.33
N ALA A 140 7.40 -0.54 -9.07
CA ALA A 140 6.10 -0.38 -9.70
C ALA A 140 5.45 0.96 -9.33
N ALA A 141 5.50 1.38 -8.06
CA ALA A 141 5.00 2.70 -7.64
C ALA A 141 5.65 3.85 -8.42
N LYS A 142 6.97 3.79 -8.64
CA LYS A 142 7.70 4.78 -9.45
C LYS A 142 7.34 4.67 -10.93
N PHE A 143 7.33 3.47 -11.48
CA PHE A 143 6.99 3.19 -12.88
C PHE A 143 5.62 3.76 -13.25
N PHE A 144 4.59 3.53 -12.43
CA PHE A 144 3.25 4.04 -12.70
C PHE A 144 3.11 5.55 -12.51
N LYS A 145 3.87 6.16 -11.59
CA LYS A 145 3.96 7.63 -11.51
C LYS A 145 4.56 8.22 -12.80
N ASP A 146 5.60 7.59 -13.34
CA ASP A 146 6.22 8.03 -14.60
C ASP A 146 5.31 7.77 -15.80
N ARG A 147 4.56 6.66 -15.83
CA ARG A 147 3.59 6.35 -16.89
C ARG A 147 2.39 7.31 -16.89
N ILE A 148 1.90 7.72 -15.71
CA ILE A 148 0.89 8.78 -15.59
C ILE A 148 1.41 10.08 -16.21
N ARG A 149 2.65 10.47 -15.92
CA ARG A 149 3.26 11.67 -16.49
C ARG A 149 3.42 11.58 -18.01
N GLY A 150 3.91 10.43 -18.50
CA GLY A 150 4.03 10.18 -19.94
C GLY A 150 2.69 10.27 -20.66
N PHE A 151 1.64 9.67 -20.07
CA PHE A 151 0.28 9.79 -20.57
C PHE A 151 -0.18 11.25 -20.63
N VAL A 152 0.01 12.03 -19.55
CA VAL A 152 -0.33 13.47 -19.53
C VAL A 152 0.41 14.27 -20.59
N LYS A 153 1.72 14.03 -20.74
CA LYS A 153 2.51 14.71 -21.77
C LYS A 153 2.01 14.38 -23.17
N ALA A 154 1.64 13.13 -23.43
CA ALA A 154 1.13 12.69 -24.73
C ALA A 154 -0.24 13.29 -25.07
N TYR A 155 -1.13 13.49 -24.10
CA TYR A 155 -2.47 14.06 -24.37
C TYR A 155 -2.57 15.58 -24.19
N ALA A 156 -1.52 16.25 -23.71
CA ALA A 156 -1.51 17.70 -23.49
C ALA A 156 -2.07 18.52 -24.66
N PRO A 157 -1.75 18.24 -25.94
CA PRO A 157 -2.31 18.97 -27.08
C PRO A 157 -3.84 18.88 -27.18
N HIS A 158 -4.41 17.69 -26.97
CA HIS A 158 -5.87 17.51 -26.97
C HIS A 158 -6.55 18.29 -25.86
N LYS A 159 -5.93 18.31 -24.67
CA LYS A 159 -6.44 19.06 -23.53
C LYS A 159 -6.44 20.56 -23.81
N HIS A 160 -5.35 21.10 -24.38
CA HIS A 160 -5.28 22.53 -24.71
C HIS A 160 -6.33 22.93 -25.74
N LYS A 161 -6.56 22.09 -26.75
CA LYS A 161 -7.61 22.31 -27.76
C LYS A 161 -9.02 22.39 -27.16
N GLU A 162 -9.33 21.57 -26.16
CA GLU A 162 -10.62 21.65 -25.47
C GLU A 162 -10.75 22.93 -24.62
N VAL A 163 -9.66 23.35 -23.97
CA VAL A 163 -9.64 24.59 -23.19
C VAL A 163 -9.87 25.80 -24.10
N GLU A 164 -9.18 25.87 -25.24
CA GLU A 164 -9.37 26.95 -26.24
C GLU A 164 -10.80 27.03 -26.76
N LYS A 165 -11.39 25.87 -27.10
CA LYS A 165 -12.81 25.78 -27.47
C LYS A 165 -13.73 26.34 -26.39
N SER A 166 -13.51 25.95 -25.12
CA SER A 166 -14.35 26.44 -24.01
C SER A 166 -14.19 27.95 -23.76
N GLN A 167 -13.07 28.55 -24.16
CA GLN A 167 -12.80 29.98 -24.04
C GLN A 167 -13.26 30.79 -25.27
N GLY A 168 -13.89 30.16 -26.26
CA GLY A 168 -14.36 30.82 -27.47
C GLY A 168 -13.24 31.33 -28.39
N ARG A 169 -11.99 30.88 -28.19
CA ARG A 169 -10.88 31.15 -29.12
C ARG A 169 -10.91 30.09 -30.20
N VAL A 170 -11.46 30.44 -31.35
CA VAL A 170 -11.66 29.53 -32.49
C VAL A 170 -10.45 29.55 -33.45
N ASP A 171 -9.47 30.41 -33.21
CA ASP A 171 -8.43 30.67 -34.19
C ASP A 171 -7.19 29.78 -34.00
N SER A 172 -6.98 28.95 -35.02
CA SER A 172 -5.77 28.25 -35.45
C SER A 172 -5.61 26.77 -35.11
N GLU A 173 -5.22 26.02 -36.13
CA GLU A 173 -4.64 24.68 -36.09
C GLU A 173 -3.27 24.62 -35.38
N LEU A 174 -2.92 25.63 -34.58
CA LEU A 174 -1.67 25.60 -33.84
C LEU A 174 -1.74 24.47 -32.81
N ASN A 175 -0.79 23.55 -32.89
CA ASN A 175 -0.53 22.59 -31.83
C ASN A 175 0.01 23.35 -30.61
N THR A 176 -0.87 23.93 -29.80
CA THR A 176 -0.50 24.68 -28.59
C THR A 176 0.21 23.73 -27.63
N THR A 177 1.52 23.92 -27.48
CA THR A 177 2.35 23.14 -26.59
C THR A 177 2.31 23.73 -25.19
N CYS A 178 2.68 22.94 -24.18
CA CYS A 178 2.82 23.46 -22.81
C CYS A 178 3.83 24.61 -22.69
N ARG A 179 4.80 24.70 -23.61
CA ARG A 179 5.81 25.78 -23.61
C ARG A 179 5.25 27.13 -24.05
N ASP A 180 4.13 27.11 -24.74
CA ASP A 180 3.44 28.33 -25.20
C ASP A 180 2.66 29.01 -24.06
N THR A 181 2.66 28.40 -22.86
CA THR A 181 2.10 28.99 -21.65
C THR A 181 3.15 29.74 -20.85
N ASN A 182 2.76 30.83 -20.19
CA ASN A 182 3.66 31.67 -19.39
C ASN A 182 4.32 30.95 -18.21
N SER A 183 3.88 29.73 -17.85
CA SER A 183 4.35 28.99 -16.68
C SER A 183 4.46 27.49 -16.97
N PHE A 184 5.68 26.97 -17.07
CA PHE A 184 5.97 25.54 -17.27
C PHE A 184 6.98 25.01 -16.25
N ASP A 185 6.89 23.72 -15.91
CA ASP A 185 7.83 23.08 -14.99
C ASP A 185 9.12 22.61 -15.66
N ASP A 186 10.04 22.04 -14.87
CA ASP A 186 11.30 21.43 -15.30
C ASP A 186 11.16 20.32 -16.36
N ARG A 187 9.94 19.91 -16.68
CA ARG A 187 9.60 18.82 -17.61
C ARG A 187 8.76 19.29 -18.80
N ASP A 188 8.67 20.61 -19.00
CA ASP A 188 7.87 21.25 -20.03
C ASP A 188 6.35 20.99 -19.86
N LEU A 189 5.84 20.94 -18.62
CA LEU A 189 4.42 20.79 -18.35
C LEU A 189 3.80 22.07 -17.79
N CYS A 190 2.71 22.51 -18.41
CA CYS A 190 1.93 23.64 -17.92
C CYS A 190 1.18 23.28 -16.62
N ILE A 191 0.62 24.29 -15.97
CA ILE A 191 -0.10 24.16 -14.70
C ILE A 191 -1.29 23.20 -14.80
N GLN A 192 -2.07 23.30 -15.87
CA GLN A 192 -3.24 22.45 -16.07
C GLN A 192 -2.86 20.98 -16.26
N CYS A 193 -1.78 20.68 -16.99
CA CYS A 193 -1.25 19.31 -17.09
C CYS A 193 -0.78 18.80 -15.73
N ASN A 194 -0.15 19.68 -14.94
CA ASN A 194 0.25 19.37 -13.59
C ASN A 194 -0.92 19.04 -12.66
N ASP A 195 -2.07 19.69 -12.81
CA ASP A 195 -3.29 19.37 -12.07
C ASP A 195 -3.81 17.96 -12.38
N SER A 196 -3.86 17.58 -13.66
CA SER A 196 -4.26 16.22 -14.05
C SER A 196 -3.30 15.16 -13.49
N ILE A 197 -1.99 15.41 -13.52
CA ILE A 197 -0.99 14.50 -12.90
C ILE A 197 -1.27 14.35 -11.40
N LYS A 198 -1.56 15.44 -10.69
CA LYS A 198 -1.88 15.41 -9.25
C LYS A 198 -3.15 14.60 -9.00
N PHE A 199 -4.22 14.77 -9.80
CA PHE A 199 -5.46 14.01 -9.65
C PHE A 199 -5.26 12.51 -9.93
N MET A 200 -4.65 12.17 -11.07
CA MET A 200 -4.36 10.78 -11.42
C MET A 200 -3.51 10.09 -10.36
N THR A 201 -2.43 10.75 -9.91
CA THR A 201 -1.53 10.21 -8.88
C THR A 201 -2.27 10.02 -7.56
N LYS A 202 -3.12 10.96 -7.14
CA LYS A 202 -3.92 10.85 -5.91
C LYS A 202 -4.80 9.60 -5.91
N PHE A 203 -5.58 9.39 -6.97
CA PHE A 203 -6.48 8.23 -7.03
C PHE A 203 -5.71 6.92 -7.20
N HIS A 204 -4.66 6.91 -8.03
CA HIS A 204 -3.80 5.74 -8.18
C HIS A 204 -3.16 5.31 -6.86
N VAL A 205 -2.55 6.23 -6.11
CA VAL A 205 -1.95 5.94 -4.79
C VAL A 205 -3.01 5.43 -3.82
N LYS A 206 -4.16 6.08 -3.77
CA LYS A 206 -5.26 5.71 -2.86
C LYS A 206 -5.79 4.30 -3.13
N PHE A 207 -6.10 3.98 -4.39
CA PHE A 207 -6.61 2.66 -4.78
C PHE A 207 -5.53 1.58 -4.61
N SER A 208 -4.26 1.89 -4.93
CA SER A 208 -3.16 0.95 -4.73
C SER A 208 -2.99 0.59 -3.26
N ASN A 209 -3.12 1.56 -2.36
CA ASN A 209 -3.04 1.29 -0.93
C ASN A 209 -4.19 0.41 -0.43
N TRP A 210 -5.41 0.64 -0.95
CA TRP A 210 -6.57 -0.20 -0.62
C TRP A 210 -6.39 -1.64 -1.14
N CYS A 211 -5.97 -1.82 -2.38
CA CYS A 211 -5.70 -3.16 -2.93
C CYS A 211 -4.58 -3.88 -2.15
N ASN A 212 -3.52 -3.18 -1.74
CA ASN A 212 -2.45 -3.78 -0.94
C ASN A 212 -2.98 -4.35 0.38
N LEU A 213 -3.79 -3.58 1.11
CA LEU A 213 -4.41 -4.04 2.36
C LEU A 213 -5.34 -5.24 2.14
N MET A 214 -6.14 -5.22 1.07
CA MET A 214 -7.02 -6.33 0.68
C MET A 214 -6.23 -7.60 0.38
N LEU A 215 -5.11 -7.48 -0.33
CA LEU A 215 -4.20 -8.59 -0.60
C LEU A 215 -3.55 -9.13 0.67
N ALA A 216 -3.23 -8.27 1.65
CA ALA A 216 -2.69 -8.71 2.93
C ALA A 216 -3.73 -9.48 3.76
N MET A 217 -4.98 -9.02 3.79
CA MET A 217 -6.09 -9.74 4.43
C MET A 217 -6.31 -11.11 3.77
N PHE A 218 -6.34 -11.15 2.43
CA PHE A 218 -6.48 -12.40 1.68
C PHE A 218 -5.32 -13.37 1.96
N LEU A 219 -4.08 -12.88 1.93
CA LEU A 219 -2.91 -13.67 2.28
C LEU A 219 -3.00 -14.26 3.69
N THR A 220 -3.48 -13.47 4.64
CA THR A 220 -3.61 -13.89 6.04
C THR A 220 -4.55 -15.07 6.18
N ILE A 221 -5.70 -15.01 5.50
CA ILE A 221 -6.65 -16.13 5.46
C ILE A 221 -5.98 -17.36 4.86
N LEU A 222 -5.26 -17.22 3.75
CA LEU A 222 -4.55 -18.33 3.12
C LEU A 222 -3.53 -18.98 4.08
N ILE A 223 -2.70 -18.16 4.74
CA ILE A 223 -1.71 -18.63 5.71
C ILE A 223 -2.38 -19.39 6.86
N ILE A 224 -3.41 -18.80 7.47
CA ILE A 224 -4.13 -19.42 8.59
C ILE A 224 -4.72 -20.77 8.17
N VAL A 225 -5.39 -20.84 7.01
CA VAL A 225 -5.95 -22.09 6.48
C VAL A 225 -4.87 -23.14 6.25
N GLY A 226 -3.74 -22.76 5.65
CA GLY A 226 -2.65 -23.70 5.38
C GLY A 226 -1.92 -24.18 6.64
N VAL A 227 -1.84 -23.34 7.68
CA VAL A 227 -1.20 -23.70 8.94
C VAL A 227 -2.08 -24.62 9.79
N ILE A 228 -3.41 -24.49 9.72
CA ILE A 228 -4.36 -25.31 10.49
C ILE A 228 -4.60 -26.68 9.84
N ASN A 229 -4.48 -26.79 8.51
CA ASN A 229 -4.77 -28.04 7.80
C ASN A 229 -3.60 -29.03 7.84
N GLU A 230 -3.72 -30.07 8.67
CA GLU A 230 -2.67 -31.08 8.92
C GLU A 230 -2.52 -32.12 7.79
N ASN A 231 -3.60 -32.46 7.10
CA ASN A 231 -3.66 -33.65 6.24
C ASN A 231 -3.14 -33.47 4.81
N SER A 232 -2.42 -32.39 4.51
CA SER A 232 -1.92 -32.15 3.15
C SER A 232 -0.47 -32.59 2.98
N PRO A 233 -0.16 -33.50 2.02
CA PRO A 233 1.22 -33.87 1.71
C PRO A 233 2.06 -32.70 1.15
N PHE A 234 1.41 -31.57 0.83
CA PHE A 234 2.07 -30.36 0.32
C PHE A 234 2.21 -29.26 1.38
N ARG A 235 1.84 -29.53 2.63
CA ARG A 235 1.80 -28.55 3.73
C ARG A 235 3.16 -27.87 3.94
N THR A 236 4.24 -28.65 4.07
CA THR A 236 5.59 -28.12 4.29
C THR A 236 6.03 -27.21 3.15
N TRP A 237 5.85 -27.64 1.90
CA TRP A 237 6.18 -26.83 0.72
C TRP A 237 5.37 -25.55 0.67
N TYR A 238 4.07 -25.64 0.96
CA TYR A 238 3.18 -24.49 1.02
C TYR A 238 3.62 -23.48 2.08
N ILE A 239 3.92 -23.93 3.31
CA ILE A 239 4.39 -23.09 4.42
C ILE A 239 5.71 -22.40 4.04
N LEU A 240 6.66 -23.11 3.45
CA LEU A 240 7.93 -22.53 3.03
C LEU A 240 7.74 -21.49 1.91
N LEU A 241 6.97 -21.84 0.88
CA LEU A 241 6.63 -20.94 -0.24
C LEU A 241 6.00 -19.64 0.26
N ILE A 242 4.98 -19.75 1.11
CA ILE A 242 4.23 -18.60 1.59
C ILE A 242 5.05 -17.77 2.59
N SER A 243 5.93 -18.39 3.37
CA SER A 243 6.88 -17.69 4.26
C SER A 243 7.88 -16.86 3.48
N ILE A 244 8.51 -17.43 2.46
CA ILE A 244 9.43 -16.71 1.58
C ILE A 244 8.68 -15.56 0.88
N TRP A 245 7.49 -15.83 0.35
CA TRP A 245 6.68 -14.82 -0.31
C TRP A 245 6.31 -13.66 0.62
N LEU A 246 5.88 -13.97 1.85
CA LEU A 246 5.53 -12.98 2.87
C LEU A 246 6.74 -12.13 3.29
N LEU A 247 7.89 -12.74 3.56
CA LEU A 247 9.10 -12.02 3.95
C LEU A 247 9.56 -11.06 2.85
N LEU A 248 9.59 -11.52 1.60
CA LEU A 248 9.94 -10.68 0.45
C LEU A 248 8.95 -9.52 0.28
N ARG A 249 7.65 -9.77 0.50
CA ARG A 249 6.62 -8.74 0.49
C ARG A 249 6.82 -7.72 1.61
N LEU A 250 7.08 -8.17 2.84
CA LEU A 250 7.38 -7.31 3.98
C LEU A 250 8.57 -6.39 3.68
N ILE A 251 9.69 -6.92 3.16
CA ILE A 251 10.89 -6.12 2.83
C ILE A 251 10.55 -5.01 1.83
N SER A 252 9.90 -5.38 0.73
CA SER A 252 9.55 -4.42 -0.33
C SER A 252 8.54 -3.38 0.11
N ARG A 253 7.53 -3.79 0.88
CA ARG A 253 6.47 -2.89 1.34
C ARG A 253 6.97 -1.91 2.39
N THR A 254 7.77 -2.39 3.34
CA THR A 254 8.40 -1.53 4.36
C THR A 254 9.36 -0.53 3.72
N TRP A 255 10.11 -0.94 2.68
CA TRP A 255 10.92 -0.03 1.89
C TRP A 255 10.10 1.03 1.15
N GLU A 256 8.98 0.65 0.52
CA GLU A 256 8.06 1.60 -0.11
C GLU A 256 7.53 2.64 0.90
N ILE A 257 7.09 2.18 2.08
CA ILE A 257 6.59 3.03 3.17
C ILE A 257 7.69 3.97 3.68
N ALA A 258 8.87 3.44 3.99
CA ALA A 258 10.00 4.23 4.50
C ALA A 258 10.46 5.28 3.48
N ARG A 259 10.46 4.94 2.18
CA ARG A 259 10.80 5.90 1.14
C ARG A 259 9.72 6.97 0.94
N ALA A 260 8.44 6.59 1.05
CA ALA A 260 7.34 7.54 1.05
C ALA A 260 7.47 8.50 2.23
N PHE A 261 7.77 7.99 3.44
CA PHE A 261 8.07 8.81 4.62
C PHE A 261 9.20 9.80 4.37
N TYR A 262 10.36 9.32 3.91
CA TYR A 262 11.50 10.18 3.66
C TYR A 262 11.19 11.30 2.64
N THR A 263 10.47 10.96 1.58
CA THR A 263 10.13 11.93 0.52
C THR A 263 9.09 12.93 0.99
N ASP A 264 8.09 12.47 1.74
CA ASP A 264 6.99 13.31 2.18
C ASP A 264 7.32 14.13 3.42
N VAL A 265 8.14 13.63 4.35
CA VAL A 265 8.42 14.28 5.64
C VAL A 265 9.80 14.91 5.72
N VAL A 266 10.85 14.24 5.21
CA VAL A 266 12.24 14.67 5.42
C VAL A 266 12.70 15.61 4.30
N ARG A 267 12.47 15.24 3.03
CA ARG A 267 13.04 15.94 1.87
C ARG A 267 12.11 17.00 1.25
N VAL A 268 10.79 16.86 1.42
CA VAL A 268 9.72 17.68 0.81
C VAL A 268 10.11 18.25 -0.56
N ASP A 269 9.96 17.45 -1.62
CA ASP A 269 10.38 17.84 -2.97
C ASP A 269 9.74 19.17 -3.42
N VAL A 270 10.58 20.12 -3.83
CA VAL A 270 10.18 21.42 -4.37
C VAL A 270 9.79 21.28 -5.83
N ARG A 271 8.73 21.99 -6.26
CA ARG A 271 8.47 22.16 -7.69
C ARG A 271 9.01 23.50 -8.15
N ILE A 272 9.74 23.49 -9.25
CA ILE A 272 10.33 24.67 -9.87
C ILE A 272 9.56 24.91 -11.16
N PHE A 273 9.01 26.12 -11.30
CA PHE A 273 8.38 26.58 -12.52
C PHE A 273 9.25 27.67 -13.14
N ASN A 274 9.33 27.69 -14.45
CA ASN A 274 9.86 28.80 -15.21
C ASN A 274 8.67 29.70 -15.60
N HIS A 275 8.67 30.94 -15.10
CA HIS A 275 7.68 31.95 -15.42
C HIS A 275 8.38 33.14 -16.05
N ASN A 276 8.09 33.42 -17.32
CA ASN A 276 8.71 34.52 -18.08
C ASN A 276 10.25 34.57 -18.03
N GLY A 277 10.91 33.41 -17.93
CA GLY A 277 12.38 33.29 -17.83
C GLY A 277 12.92 33.22 -16.40
N GLU A 278 12.08 33.45 -15.38
CA GLU A 278 12.46 33.39 -13.97
C GLU A 278 12.06 32.06 -13.32
N LYS A 279 12.95 31.51 -12.48
CA LYS A 279 12.67 30.28 -11.72
C LYS A 279 11.89 30.62 -10.46
N VAL A 280 10.62 30.24 -10.44
CA VAL A 280 9.73 30.41 -9.30
C VAL A 280 9.61 29.09 -8.54
N TYR A 281 9.94 29.14 -7.25
CA TYR A 281 9.90 27.98 -6.38
C TYR A 281 8.54 27.89 -5.72
N LEU A 282 7.78 26.87 -6.08
CA LEU A 282 6.59 26.47 -5.37
C LEU A 282 7.00 25.51 -4.26
N HIS A 283 7.40 26.09 -3.14
CA HIS A 283 7.77 25.35 -1.93
C HIS A 283 6.53 25.21 -1.03
N SER A 284 5.89 24.05 -1.05
CA SER A 284 4.81 23.78 -0.10
C SER A 284 4.41 22.32 -0.03
N TRP A 285 4.11 21.86 1.19
CA TRP A 285 3.33 20.65 1.47
C TRP A 285 1.96 20.63 0.75
N LYS A 286 1.51 21.78 0.24
CA LYS A 286 0.29 21.99 -0.58
C LYS A 286 0.43 21.59 -2.05
N ASN A 287 1.62 21.18 -2.52
CA ASN A 287 1.82 20.77 -3.93
C ASN A 287 1.19 19.41 -4.30
N SER A 288 0.55 18.73 -3.35
CA SER A 288 -0.11 17.44 -3.55
C SER A 288 -1.59 17.52 -3.20
N TYR A 289 -2.46 16.94 -4.03
CA TYR A 289 -3.88 16.78 -3.70
C TYR A 289 -4.14 15.68 -2.65
N ILE A 290 -3.09 15.04 -2.15
CA ILE A 290 -3.14 14.15 -0.98
C ILE A 290 -3.06 15.02 0.28
N ARG A 291 -4.23 15.34 0.83
CA ARG A 291 -4.38 16.18 2.04
C ARG A 291 -4.27 15.41 3.33
N LYS A 292 -4.22 16.11 4.47
CA LYS A 292 -4.05 15.50 5.80
C LYS A 292 -4.98 14.31 6.05
N PRO A 293 -6.31 14.37 5.80
CA PRO A 293 -7.19 13.22 6.07
C PRO A 293 -6.84 11.99 5.21
N LEU A 294 -6.40 12.20 3.96
CA LEU A 294 -5.98 11.12 3.09
C LEU A 294 -4.61 10.57 3.51
N ARG A 295 -3.66 11.42 3.95
CA ARG A 295 -2.35 10.96 4.47
C ARG A 295 -2.54 10.12 5.73
N ILE A 296 -3.33 10.60 6.69
CA ILE A 296 -3.67 9.84 7.90
C ILE A 296 -4.33 8.52 7.51
N SER A 297 -5.30 8.54 6.59
CA SER A 297 -5.90 7.31 6.08
C SER A 297 -4.87 6.37 5.47
N LEU A 298 -3.92 6.85 4.66
CA LEU A 298 -2.88 6.01 4.06
C LEU A 298 -2.02 5.35 5.14
N VAL A 299 -1.60 6.12 6.15
CA VAL A 299 -0.78 5.63 7.27
C VAL A 299 -1.53 4.57 8.09
N ILE A 300 -2.80 4.81 8.44
CA ILE A 300 -3.62 3.84 9.19
C ILE A 300 -3.78 2.53 8.42
N HIS A 301 -4.05 2.60 7.11
CA HIS A 301 -4.19 1.38 6.30
C HIS A 301 -2.86 0.63 6.18
N SER A 302 -1.73 1.35 6.04
CA SER A 302 -0.39 0.74 6.05
C SER A 302 -0.04 0.13 7.41
N LEU A 303 -0.44 0.75 8.52
CA LEU A 303 -0.25 0.20 9.87
C LEU A 303 -1.02 -1.11 10.04
N LEU A 304 -2.31 -1.13 9.65
CA LEU A 304 -3.12 -2.33 9.70
C LEU A 304 -2.55 -3.44 8.80
N GLU A 305 -2.07 -3.07 7.60
CA GLU A 305 -1.38 -4.00 6.70
C GLU A 305 -0.15 -4.62 7.37
N LEU A 306 0.70 -3.81 8.02
CA LEU A 306 1.89 -4.29 8.71
C LEU A 306 1.54 -5.20 9.90
N ILE A 307 0.58 -4.81 10.76
CA ILE A 307 0.14 -5.65 11.90
C ILE A 307 -0.25 -7.05 11.41
N VAL A 308 -1.06 -7.10 10.36
CA VAL A 308 -1.56 -8.35 9.78
C VAL A 308 -0.42 -9.17 9.16
N MET A 309 0.50 -8.54 8.42
CA MET A 309 1.66 -9.23 7.83
C MET A 309 2.67 -9.71 8.87
N PHE A 310 2.95 -8.94 9.92
CA PHE A 310 3.83 -9.36 11.02
C PHE A 310 3.19 -10.47 11.86
N THR A 311 1.87 -10.43 12.10
CA THR A 311 1.14 -11.56 12.71
C THR A 311 1.40 -12.85 11.92
N CYS A 312 1.22 -12.80 10.60
CA CYS A 312 1.48 -13.94 9.73
C CYS A 312 2.95 -14.39 9.79
N ALA A 313 3.89 -13.45 9.85
CA ALA A 313 5.31 -13.77 9.91
C ALA A 313 5.65 -14.49 11.22
N TYR A 314 5.07 -14.06 12.35
CA TYR A 314 5.24 -14.75 13.62
C TYR A 314 4.60 -16.14 13.63
N ILE A 315 3.38 -16.29 13.09
CA ILE A 315 2.73 -17.60 12.95
C ILE A 315 3.62 -18.54 12.15
N LEU A 316 4.06 -18.13 10.96
CA LEU A 316 4.90 -18.97 10.10
C LEU A 316 6.26 -19.27 10.73
N THR A 317 6.84 -18.30 11.43
CA THR A 317 8.09 -18.51 12.19
C THR A 317 7.89 -19.54 13.30
N ALA A 318 6.78 -19.48 14.04
CA ALA A 318 6.46 -20.47 15.06
C ALA A 318 6.17 -21.84 14.46
N VAL A 319 5.52 -21.93 13.29
CA VAL A 319 5.28 -23.21 12.62
C VAL A 319 6.58 -23.86 12.16
N ILE A 320 7.47 -23.09 11.53
CA ILE A 320 8.73 -23.60 10.96
C ILE A 320 9.77 -23.89 12.05
N PHE A 321 9.86 -23.05 13.06
CA PHE A 321 10.93 -23.08 14.06
C PHE A 321 10.41 -23.37 15.49
N GLY A 322 9.19 -23.86 15.64
CA GLY A 322 8.53 -23.99 16.94
C GLY A 322 9.33 -24.78 17.95
N ASN A 323 9.96 -25.88 17.50
CA ASN A 323 10.83 -26.72 18.33
C ASN A 323 12.06 -25.95 18.86
N GLN A 324 12.61 -25.00 18.09
CA GLN A 324 13.76 -24.18 18.49
C GLN A 324 13.35 -23.01 19.39
N ILE A 325 12.11 -22.54 19.25
CA ILE A 325 11.50 -21.51 20.09
C ILE A 325 11.06 -22.11 21.44
N GLY A 326 11.02 -23.44 21.56
CA GLY A 326 10.59 -24.13 22.79
C GLY A 326 9.09 -24.36 22.86
N PHE A 327 8.36 -24.20 21.75
CA PHE A 327 7.00 -24.71 21.63
C PHE A 327 7.04 -26.24 21.58
N GLN A 328 6.20 -26.90 22.37
CA GLN A 328 6.20 -28.35 22.50
C GLN A 328 5.02 -28.98 21.80
N ASP A 329 5.28 -30.06 21.09
CA ASP A 329 4.23 -30.87 20.52
C ASP A 329 3.56 -31.69 21.64
N GLN A 330 2.27 -31.45 21.90
CA GLN A 330 1.53 -32.09 23.01
C GLN A 330 1.52 -33.63 22.87
N THR A 331 1.73 -34.13 21.65
CA THR A 331 1.82 -35.56 21.31
C THR A 331 3.12 -36.23 21.77
N LYS A 332 4.21 -35.48 22.04
CA LYS A 332 5.51 -36.01 22.51
C LYS A 332 5.73 -35.92 24.02
N ALA A 333 4.72 -35.50 24.78
CA ALA A 333 4.76 -35.39 26.24
C ALA A 333 5.02 -36.72 26.99
N GLN A 334 5.10 -37.86 26.30
CA GLN A 334 5.43 -39.18 26.85
C GLN A 334 6.91 -39.60 26.66
N SER A 335 7.76 -38.75 26.09
CA SER A 335 9.19 -39.07 25.94
C SER A 335 9.95 -38.87 27.27
N PRO A 336 10.84 -39.80 27.68
CA PRO A 336 11.49 -39.79 29.00
C PRO A 336 12.48 -38.63 29.27
N ASP A 337 12.76 -37.77 28.28
CA ASP A 337 13.73 -36.67 28.37
C ASP A 337 13.16 -35.33 28.93
N TYR A 338 11.89 -35.29 29.33
CA TYR A 338 11.19 -34.05 29.69
C TYR A 338 10.79 -34.04 31.17
N LYS A 339 11.06 -32.92 31.89
CA LYS A 339 10.58 -32.69 33.27
C LYS A 339 9.57 -31.55 33.29
N ALA A 340 8.56 -31.63 34.17
CA ALA A 340 7.64 -30.52 34.43
C ALA A 340 8.41 -29.30 34.95
N VAL A 341 8.26 -28.15 34.30
CA VAL A 341 8.97 -26.90 34.63
C VAL A 341 8.08 -25.91 35.38
N SER A 342 6.76 -25.99 35.22
CA SER A 342 5.82 -25.21 36.05
C SER A 342 4.39 -25.76 35.97
N GLU A 343 3.73 -25.83 37.12
CA GLU A 343 2.28 -26.01 37.25
C GLU A 343 1.63 -24.63 37.36
N ILE A 344 0.73 -24.30 36.43
CA ILE A 344 -0.15 -23.13 36.57
C ILE A 344 -1.51 -23.66 36.97
N GLU A 345 -1.85 -23.53 38.26
CA GLU A 345 -3.20 -23.76 38.73
C GLU A 345 -4.09 -22.57 38.32
N ASN A 346 -5.04 -22.84 37.44
CA ASN A 346 -6.19 -21.97 37.24
C ASN A 346 -7.42 -22.74 37.72
N ASN A 347 -8.35 -22.08 38.40
CA ASN A 347 -9.41 -22.68 39.26
C ASN A 347 -10.33 -23.75 38.61
N GLN A 348 -10.13 -24.15 37.36
CA GLN A 348 -10.88 -25.21 36.67
C GLN A 348 -10.03 -26.18 35.83
N SER A 349 -8.70 -26.03 35.74
CA SER A 349 -7.82 -26.99 35.04
C SER A 349 -6.34 -26.83 35.41
N VAL A 350 -5.66 -27.97 35.60
CA VAL A 350 -4.21 -28.04 35.81
C VAL A 350 -3.54 -28.24 34.45
N TYR A 351 -2.65 -27.31 34.06
CA TYR A 351 -1.84 -27.44 32.86
C TYR A 351 -0.39 -27.75 33.24
N ASN A 352 0.07 -28.95 32.93
CA ASN A 352 1.47 -29.34 33.14
C ASN A 352 2.31 -28.91 31.95
N ILE A 353 3.19 -27.94 32.16
CA ILE A 353 4.19 -27.52 31.17
C ILE A 353 5.45 -28.35 31.43
N TYR A 354 5.65 -29.39 30.62
CA TYR A 354 6.94 -30.10 30.55
C TYR A 354 7.94 -29.22 29.79
N ALA A 355 9.25 -29.33 30.02
CA ALA A 355 10.27 -28.78 29.12
C ALA A 355 11.58 -29.55 29.21
N LYS A 356 12.30 -29.61 28.07
CA LYS A 356 13.62 -30.25 27.99
C LYS A 356 14.65 -29.35 28.67
N LYS A 357 15.43 -29.91 29.58
CA LYS A 357 16.30 -29.20 30.54
C LYS A 357 17.57 -28.54 29.94
N GLU A 358 17.65 -28.24 28.64
CA GLU A 358 18.92 -27.81 28.04
C GLU A 358 18.89 -26.69 26.98
N SER A 359 17.87 -25.85 26.91
CA SER A 359 18.07 -24.56 26.25
C SER A 359 17.48 -23.44 27.06
N ASN A 360 18.18 -22.30 27.08
CA ASN A 360 17.63 -21.00 27.46
C ASN A 360 16.26 -20.85 26.79
N SER A 361 15.17 -21.15 27.51
CA SER A 361 13.83 -21.18 26.94
C SER A 361 13.54 -19.81 26.36
N SER A 362 13.12 -19.78 25.09
CA SER A 362 12.74 -18.53 24.45
C SER A 362 11.70 -17.83 25.32
N LYS A 363 11.91 -16.54 25.61
CA LYS A 363 10.88 -15.70 26.25
C LYS A 363 9.61 -15.56 25.41
N VAL A 364 9.57 -16.11 24.19
CA VAL A 364 8.36 -16.14 23.36
C VAL A 364 7.24 -16.93 24.04
N ASN A 365 7.57 -18.01 24.76
CA ASN A 365 6.59 -18.83 25.48
C ASN A 365 5.91 -18.06 26.63
N ASP A 366 6.50 -16.95 27.11
CA ASP A 366 5.87 -16.09 28.11
C ASP A 366 4.68 -15.29 27.54
N TYR A 367 4.60 -15.16 26.21
CA TYR A 367 3.57 -14.37 25.51
C TYR A 367 2.61 -15.20 24.66
N ILE A 368 3.07 -16.36 24.20
CA ILE A 368 2.31 -17.27 23.34
C ILE A 368 2.37 -18.63 24.05
N ILE A 369 1.24 -19.08 24.59
CA ILE A 369 1.18 -20.26 25.46
C ILE A 369 0.40 -21.36 24.75
N GLU A 370 -0.82 -21.05 24.33
CA GLU A 370 -1.75 -22.03 23.76
C GLU A 370 -1.55 -22.22 22.25
N ARG A 371 -0.70 -21.40 21.61
CA ARG A 371 -0.46 -21.39 20.16
C ARG A 371 -1.75 -21.14 19.37
N LYS A 372 -2.68 -20.41 19.96
CA LYS A 372 -3.92 -20.03 19.28
C LYS A 372 -3.67 -18.81 18.41
N VAL A 373 -4.35 -18.73 17.27
CA VAL A 373 -4.18 -17.64 16.30
C VAL A 373 -4.29 -16.26 16.95
N TYR A 374 -5.18 -16.09 17.93
CA TYR A 374 -5.35 -14.81 18.61
C TYR A 374 -4.11 -14.33 19.38
N GLU A 375 -3.32 -15.23 19.97
CA GLU A 375 -2.14 -14.87 20.77
C GLU A 375 -1.12 -14.15 19.89
N PHE A 376 -0.89 -14.67 18.68
CA PHE A 376 -0.02 -14.04 17.68
C PHE A 376 -0.52 -12.67 17.23
N PHE A 377 -1.83 -12.52 17.08
CA PHE A 377 -2.44 -11.26 16.66
C PHE A 377 -2.32 -10.19 17.76
N ILE A 378 -2.61 -10.55 19.01
CA ILE A 378 -2.45 -9.66 20.16
C ILE A 378 -0.98 -9.29 20.36
N TYR A 379 -0.06 -10.25 20.19
CA TYR A 379 1.37 -10.03 20.24
C TYR A 379 1.85 -9.03 19.16
N ALA A 380 1.41 -9.20 17.91
CA ALA A 380 1.76 -8.25 16.85
C ALA A 380 1.16 -6.86 17.10
N ILE A 381 -0.09 -6.77 17.57
CA ILE A 381 -0.71 -5.50 17.95
C ILE A 381 0.09 -4.82 19.06
N SER A 382 0.47 -5.55 20.11
CA SER A 382 1.15 -4.96 21.26
C SER A 382 2.51 -4.38 20.88
N ILE A 383 3.29 -5.06 20.04
CA ILE A 383 4.56 -4.55 19.51
C ILE A 383 4.31 -3.30 18.66
N CYS A 384 3.34 -3.35 17.74
CA CYS A 384 3.06 -2.21 16.87
C CYS A 384 2.64 -0.97 17.65
N PHE A 385 1.74 -1.06 18.63
CA PHE A 385 1.21 0.14 19.29
C PHE A 385 2.06 0.61 20.47
N PHE A 386 2.60 -0.31 21.26
CA PHE A 386 3.29 0.04 22.49
C PHE A 386 4.81 0.07 22.33
N ASN A 387 5.34 -0.45 21.22
CA ASN A 387 6.79 -0.60 20.99
C ASN A 387 7.51 -1.25 22.20
N ILE A 388 6.82 -2.11 22.95
CA ILE A 388 7.39 -2.80 24.10
C ILE A 388 8.41 -3.80 23.56
N SER A 389 9.67 -3.59 23.92
CA SER A 389 10.77 -4.44 23.50
C SER A 389 11.36 -5.20 24.66
N TYR A 390 11.35 -6.53 24.56
CA TYR A 390 12.18 -7.38 25.39
C TYR A 390 13.28 -7.95 24.49
N ILE A 391 14.42 -7.27 24.48
CA ILE A 391 15.58 -7.65 23.67
C ILE A 391 16.23 -8.85 24.37
N ASN A 392 15.77 -10.07 24.04
CA ASN A 392 16.47 -11.35 24.13
C ASN A 392 15.44 -12.50 24.15
N TYR A 393 14.86 -12.79 22.99
CA TYR A 393 13.96 -13.95 22.83
C TYR A 393 14.73 -15.28 22.66
N GLY A 394 16.06 -15.32 22.74
CA GLY A 394 16.86 -16.53 22.49
C GLY A 394 16.88 -17.02 21.03
N PHE A 395 16.01 -16.50 20.15
CA PHE A 395 15.93 -16.85 18.73
C PHE A 395 16.12 -15.62 17.83
N TYR A 396 17.21 -15.62 17.03
CA TYR A 396 17.65 -14.45 16.26
C TYR A 396 16.63 -13.95 15.24
N LEU A 397 15.95 -14.85 14.51
CA LEU A 397 14.98 -14.44 13.49
C LEU A 397 13.78 -13.70 14.11
N TRP A 398 13.32 -14.15 15.27
CA TRP A 398 12.25 -13.48 16.02
C TRP A 398 12.67 -12.10 16.50
N ASN A 399 13.91 -11.98 17.03
CA ASN A 399 14.49 -10.69 17.38
C ASN A 399 14.54 -9.72 16.17
N ILE A 400 14.96 -10.20 14.99
CA ILE A 400 15.01 -9.40 13.76
C ILE A 400 13.61 -8.93 13.37
N LEU A 401 12.62 -9.82 13.33
CA LEU A 401 11.23 -9.47 13.01
C LEU A 401 10.67 -8.44 13.99
N HIS A 402 10.94 -8.62 15.28
CA HIS A 402 10.53 -7.70 16.34
C HIS A 402 11.13 -6.31 16.18
N VAL A 403 12.46 -6.20 16.04
CA VAL A 403 13.14 -4.91 15.82
C VAL A 403 12.64 -4.22 14.56
N TRP A 404 12.45 -5.00 13.49
CA TRP A 404 11.92 -4.49 12.23
C TRP A 404 10.49 -3.96 12.37
N GLN A 405 9.62 -4.66 13.09
CA GLN A 405 8.26 -4.20 13.36
C GLN A 405 8.23 -2.91 14.17
N ILE A 406 9.05 -2.81 15.23
CA ILE A 406 9.18 -1.59 16.05
C ILE A 406 9.63 -0.42 15.18
N LEU A 407 10.69 -0.60 14.38
CA LEU A 407 11.22 0.45 13.50
C LEU A 407 10.14 0.97 12.55
N MET A 408 9.38 0.06 11.93
CA MET A 408 8.32 0.43 11.00
C MET A 408 7.11 1.07 11.69
N SER A 409 6.79 0.65 12.91
CA SER A 409 5.78 1.32 13.71
C SER A 409 6.17 2.77 14.02
N ILE A 410 7.41 2.99 14.46
CA ILE A 410 7.93 4.34 14.73
C ILE A 410 7.83 5.23 13.48
N VAL A 411 8.24 4.72 12.30
CA VAL A 411 8.10 5.45 11.03
C VAL A 411 6.65 5.86 10.76
N LEU A 412 5.68 4.96 10.99
CA LEU A 412 4.27 5.26 10.79
C LEU A 412 3.69 6.21 11.84
N ILE A 413 4.09 6.09 13.10
CA ILE A 413 3.68 7.00 14.18
C ILE A 413 4.20 8.41 13.89
N ILE A 414 5.47 8.55 13.52
CA ILE A 414 6.06 9.84 13.15
C ILE A 414 5.35 10.40 11.91
N LEU A 415 4.99 9.58 10.93
CA LEU A 415 4.17 10.01 9.79
C LEU A 415 2.82 10.58 10.21
N CYS A 416 2.12 9.91 11.12
CA CYS A 416 0.85 10.39 11.68
C CYS A 416 1.02 11.73 12.39
N ILE A 417 2.03 11.84 13.27
CA ILE A 417 2.32 13.04 14.03
C ILE A 417 2.72 14.18 13.08
N ALA A 418 3.61 13.95 12.13
CA ALA A 418 4.04 14.94 11.14
C ALA A 418 2.86 15.40 10.25
N ALA A 419 1.97 14.48 9.87
CA ALA A 419 0.76 14.84 9.13
C ALA A 419 -0.21 15.69 9.97
N TYR A 420 -0.30 15.41 11.28
CA TYR A 420 -1.13 16.17 12.21
C TYR A 420 -0.56 17.57 12.47
N LEU A 421 0.70 17.63 12.92
CA LEU A 421 1.44 18.85 13.27
C LEU A 421 1.84 19.70 12.06
N GLY A 422 1.83 19.13 10.84
CA GLY A 422 2.16 19.86 9.62
C GLY A 422 1.35 21.16 9.52
N ASN A 423 2.03 22.26 9.16
CA ASN A 423 1.46 23.60 9.10
C ASN A 423 0.16 23.65 8.25
N SER A 424 -0.74 24.60 8.55
CA SER A 424 -2.07 24.84 7.94
C SER A 424 -2.42 23.98 6.69
N ASP A 425 -3.42 23.09 6.76
CA ASP A 425 -3.95 22.30 5.61
C ASP A 425 -4.88 23.14 4.71
N ASP A 426 -4.80 24.46 4.81
CA ASP A 426 -5.63 25.38 4.07
C ASP A 426 -5.36 25.23 2.59
N MET A 427 -6.42 24.95 1.84
CA MET A 427 -6.35 24.94 0.39
C MET A 427 -6.04 26.34 -0.12
N TYR A 428 -5.43 26.41 -1.29
CA TYR A 428 -5.45 27.66 -2.03
C TYR A 428 -6.88 27.99 -2.49
N PRO A 429 -7.26 29.28 -2.60
CA PRO A 429 -8.61 29.69 -2.99
C PRO A 429 -9.11 29.02 -4.28
N ARG A 430 -8.23 28.90 -5.29
CA ARG A 430 -8.49 28.18 -6.55
C ARG A 430 -8.97 26.74 -6.33
N GLU A 431 -8.24 25.99 -5.52
CA GLU A 431 -8.60 24.60 -5.20
C GLU A 431 -9.88 24.54 -4.38
N SER A 432 -10.07 25.47 -3.43
CA SER A 432 -11.28 25.56 -2.62
C SER A 432 -12.52 25.75 -3.48
N LYS A 433 -12.49 26.72 -4.41
CA LYS A 433 -13.55 26.97 -5.40
C LYS A 433 -13.84 25.72 -6.24
N PHE A 434 -12.80 25.06 -6.75
CA PHE A 434 -12.96 23.80 -7.48
C PHE A 434 -13.64 22.70 -6.65
N PHE A 435 -13.19 22.46 -5.42
CA PHE A 435 -13.77 21.41 -4.58
C PHE A 435 -15.20 21.75 -4.16
N ALA A 436 -15.50 23.01 -3.85
CA ALA A 436 -16.86 23.45 -3.53
C ALA A 436 -17.83 23.15 -4.68
N GLN A 437 -17.48 23.56 -5.91
CA GLN A 437 -18.30 23.30 -7.09
C GLN A 437 -18.43 21.81 -7.40
N THR A 438 -17.32 21.07 -7.34
CA THR A 438 -17.29 19.67 -7.77
C THR A 438 -17.97 18.75 -6.75
N LEU A 439 -17.81 19.00 -5.45
CA LEU A 439 -18.47 18.22 -4.41
C LEU A 439 -19.99 18.45 -4.39
N GLY A 440 -20.45 19.67 -4.71
CA GLY A 440 -21.87 19.95 -4.93
C GLY A 440 -22.46 19.04 -6.00
N LYS A 441 -21.85 19.03 -7.20
CA LYS A 441 -22.27 18.16 -8.32
C LYS A 441 -22.25 16.66 -7.97
N VAL A 442 -21.25 16.20 -7.20
CA VAL A 442 -21.19 14.81 -6.73
C VAL A 442 -22.36 14.48 -5.80
N ASN A 443 -22.70 15.38 -4.89
CA ASN A 443 -23.79 15.17 -3.93
C ASN A 443 -25.17 15.23 -4.60
N GLU A 444 -25.37 16.15 -5.54
CA GLU A 444 -26.59 16.23 -6.36
C GLU A 444 -26.83 14.92 -7.13
N GLN A 445 -25.80 14.40 -7.82
CA GLN A 445 -25.92 13.13 -8.53
C GLN A 445 -26.30 11.96 -7.61
N LYS A 446 -25.83 11.95 -6.36
CA LYS A 446 -26.22 10.93 -5.37
C LYS A 446 -27.68 11.09 -4.94
N LEU A 447 -28.12 12.33 -4.72
CA LEU A 447 -29.50 12.63 -4.33
C LEU A 447 -30.46 12.19 -5.44
N THR A 448 -30.18 12.55 -6.69
CA THR A 448 -30.96 12.14 -7.86
C THR A 448 -31.01 10.62 -8.00
N LYS A 449 -29.87 9.92 -7.86
CA LYS A 449 -29.85 8.45 -7.91
C LYS A 449 -30.66 7.80 -6.78
N ARG A 450 -30.66 8.38 -5.57
CA ARG A 450 -31.49 7.91 -4.45
C ARG A 450 -32.98 8.14 -4.68
N ILE A 451 -33.36 9.27 -5.26
CA ILE A 451 -34.76 9.59 -5.60
C ILE A 451 -35.25 8.65 -6.70
N VAL A 452 -34.49 8.51 -7.79
CA VAL A 452 -34.78 7.57 -8.88
C VAL A 452 -34.93 6.15 -8.34
N ASN A 453 -33.98 5.65 -7.55
CA ASN A 453 -34.07 4.31 -6.95
C ASN A 453 -35.24 4.16 -5.97
N ARG A 454 -35.80 5.22 -5.39
CA ARG A 454 -37.02 5.15 -4.55
C ARG A 454 -38.30 5.15 -5.38
N LEU A 455 -38.30 5.88 -6.51
CA LEU A 455 -39.43 5.92 -7.43
C LEU A 455 -39.59 4.58 -8.17
N PHE A 456 -38.49 3.97 -8.62
CA PHE A 456 -38.51 2.68 -9.34
C PHE A 456 -38.53 1.42 -8.44
N LYS A 457 -38.53 1.58 -7.11
CA LYS A 457 -38.73 0.45 -6.16
C LYS A 457 -40.17 0.39 -5.63
N LYS A 458 -41.02 1.35 -6.04
CA LYS A 458 -42.44 1.43 -5.69
C LYS A 458 -43.37 1.09 -6.88
N SER A 459 -42.81 0.78 -8.05
CA SER A 459 -43.48 0.07 -9.15
C SER A 459 -43.07 -1.38 -9.11
#